data_AF-A0A8X6VLV5-F1
#
_entry.id   AF-A0A8X6VLV5-F1
#
_cell.length_a   1.000
_cell.length_b   1.000
_cell.length_c   1.000
_cell.angle_alpha   90.00
_cell.angle_beta   90.00
_cell.angle_gamma   90.00
#
_symmetry.space_group_name_H-M   'P 1'
#
loop_
_entity.id
_entity.type
_entity.pdbx_description
1 polymer ?
#
loop_
_entity_poly.entity_id
_entity_poly.type
_entity_poly.pdbx_seq_one_letter_code
_entity_poly.pdbx_strand_id
1 'polypeptide(L)'
;MPLHRFRRQYEQLSQFERERIIGMTEAGWSARRVARQLGRYDCVVRRCWDQWIREMSCTQRSGSGRARQTSRRENRHIVRNARVQPSASPATIQAKVALSLGDPVFSRAIRRPG
;
A
#
# COMPACT_ATOMS: atom_id res chain seq x y z
N MET A 1 -11.43 -28.50 -8.89
CA MET A 1 -10.66 -28.40 -7.63
C MET A 1 -10.08 -26.99 -7.52
N PRO A 2 -10.59 -26.09 -6.66
CA PRO A 2 -10.00 -24.76 -6.52
C PRO A 2 -8.78 -24.84 -5.60
N LEU A 3 -7.61 -24.42 -6.09
CA LEU A 3 -6.40 -24.26 -5.28
C LEU A 3 -6.63 -23.13 -4.28
N HIS A 4 -7.00 -23.47 -3.05
CA HIS A 4 -7.02 -22.52 -1.94
C HIS A 4 -5.58 -22.08 -1.68
N ARG A 5 -5.16 -20.93 -2.24
CA ARG A 5 -3.89 -20.31 -1.87
C ARG A 5 -3.98 -19.91 -0.41
N PHE A 6 -3.44 -20.73 0.47
CA PHE A 6 -3.07 -20.31 1.81
C PHE A 6 -2.05 -19.17 1.68
N ARG A 7 -2.53 -17.93 1.65
CA ARG A 7 -1.68 -16.77 1.88
C ARG A 7 -1.26 -16.87 3.33
N ARG A 8 -0.08 -17.45 3.59
CA ARG A 8 0.59 -17.30 4.88
C ARG A 8 0.60 -15.80 5.17
N GLN A 9 0.00 -15.42 6.29
CA GLN A 9 0.05 -14.04 6.76
C GLN A 9 1.53 -13.72 6.97
N TYR A 10 2.10 -12.91 6.09
CA TYR A 10 3.44 -12.37 6.28
C TYR A 10 3.32 -11.33 7.37
N GLU A 11 3.55 -11.76 8.61
CA GLU A 11 3.63 -10.84 9.73
C GLU A 11 4.80 -9.88 9.46
N GLN A 12 4.49 -8.58 9.42
CA GLN A 12 5.50 -7.55 9.20
C GLN A 12 6.35 -7.43 10.46
N LEU A 13 7.65 -7.18 10.27
CA LEU A 13 8.52 -6.81 11.37
C LEU A 13 7.98 -5.54 12.03
N SER A 14 7.68 -5.63 13.32
CA SER A 14 7.40 -4.46 14.15
C SER A 14 8.62 -3.52 14.17
N GLN A 15 8.40 -2.23 14.46
CA GLN A 15 9.50 -1.28 14.62
C GLN A 15 10.50 -1.74 15.68
N PHE A 16 10.00 -2.26 16.80
CA PHE A 16 10.82 -2.78 17.88
C PHE A 16 11.71 -3.97 17.44
N GLU A 17 11.16 -4.90 16.64
CA GLU A 17 11.97 -6.00 16.09
C GLU A 17 13.03 -5.49 15.11
N ARG A 18 12.74 -4.46 14.31
CA ARG A 18 13.72 -3.85 13.39
C ARG A 18 14.88 -3.22 14.16
N GLU A 19 14.58 -2.44 15.19
CA GLU A 19 15.58 -1.81 16.07
C GLU A 19 16.43 -2.86 16.78
N ARG A 20 15.82 -3.96 17.25
CA ARG A 20 16.56 -5.10 17.81
C ARG A 20 17.48 -5.77 16.79
N ILE A 21 17.01 -5.98 15.55
CA ILE A 21 17.82 -6.53 14.47
C ILE A 21 19.05 -5.66 14.23
N ILE A 22 18.85 -4.34 14.11
CA ILE A 22 19.93 -3.38 13.85
C ILE A 22 20.94 -3.39 14.99
N GLY A 23 20.49 -3.22 16.25
CA GLY A 23 21.40 -3.17 17.39
C GLY A 23 22.19 -4.47 17.60
N MET A 24 21.59 -5.64 17.37
CA MET A 24 22.33 -6.91 17.44
C MET A 24 23.34 -7.05 16.30
N THR A 25 22.97 -6.62 15.09
CA THR A 25 23.86 -6.71 13.92
C THR A 25 25.03 -5.73 14.03
N GLU A 26 24.80 -4.52 14.55
CA GLU A 26 25.84 -3.54 14.90
C GLU A 26 26.79 -4.07 15.98
N ALA A 27 26.27 -4.84 16.95
CA ALA A 27 27.08 -5.54 17.95
C ALA A 27 27.85 -6.76 17.38
N GLY A 28 27.89 -6.94 16.05
CA GLY A 28 28.67 -7.98 15.38
C GLY A 28 28.01 -9.36 15.36
N TRP A 29 26.72 -9.47 15.67
CA TRP A 29 26.03 -10.76 15.62
C TRP A 29 25.79 -11.18 14.17
N SER A 30 25.99 -12.46 13.87
CA SER A 30 25.64 -13.00 12.55
C SER A 30 24.13 -13.00 12.34
N ALA A 31 23.69 -12.74 11.11
CA ALA A 31 22.27 -12.69 10.77
C ALA A 31 21.52 -13.98 11.18
N ARG A 32 22.17 -15.15 11.05
CA ARG A 32 21.63 -16.44 11.47
C ARG A 32 21.44 -16.55 12.99
N ARG A 33 22.29 -15.89 13.78
CA ARG A 33 22.17 -15.86 15.24
C ARG A 33 21.02 -14.93 15.66
N VAL A 34 20.94 -13.75 15.06
CA VAL A 34 19.84 -12.79 15.27
C VAL A 34 18.49 -13.40 14.89
N ALA A 35 18.42 -14.06 13.74
CA ALA A 35 17.24 -14.73 13.23
C ALA A 35 16.71 -15.80 14.21
N ARG A 36 17.61 -16.64 14.72
CA ARG A 36 17.28 -17.64 15.76
C ARG A 36 16.80 -16.99 17.05
N GLN A 37 17.43 -15.90 17.48
CA GLN A 37 17.04 -15.18 18.69
C GLN A 37 15.64 -14.56 18.59
N LEU A 38 15.25 -14.10 17.40
CA LEU A 38 13.97 -13.42 17.16
C LEU A 38 12.88 -14.33 16.58
N GLY A 39 13.15 -15.62 16.35
CA GLY A 39 12.21 -16.53 15.70
C GLY A 39 11.85 -16.12 14.26
N ARG A 40 12.75 -15.39 13.58
CA ARG A 40 12.57 -14.91 12.20
C ARG A 40 13.51 -15.65 11.25
N TYR A 41 13.26 -15.52 9.95
CA TYR A 41 14.15 -16.08 8.94
C TYR A 41 15.40 -15.21 8.74
N ASP A 42 16.53 -15.84 8.43
CA ASP A 42 17.81 -15.16 8.16
C ASP A 42 17.69 -14.11 7.03
N CYS A 43 16.90 -14.41 6.00
CA CYS A 43 16.64 -13.47 4.90
C CYS A 43 15.91 -12.19 5.34
N VAL A 44 15.09 -12.27 6.40
CA VAL A 44 14.36 -11.13 6.94
C VAL A 44 15.33 -10.19 7.67
N VAL A 45 16.24 -10.77 8.45
CA VAL A 45 17.31 -10.02 9.14
C VAL A 45 18.21 -9.30 8.13
N ARG A 46 18.69 -10.03 7.11
CA ARG A 46 19.53 -9.46 6.05
C ARG A 46 18.83 -8.34 5.29
N ARG A 47 17.57 -8.53 4.88
CA ARG A 47 16.80 -7.48 4.19
C ARG A 47 16.60 -6.24 5.08
N CYS A 48 16.36 -6.42 6.37
CA CYS A 48 16.23 -5.31 7.32
C CYS A 48 17.54 -4.53 7.45
N TRP A 49 18.66 -5.24 7.56
CA TRP A 49 20.00 -4.64 7.61
C TRP A 49 20.35 -3.89 6.32
N ASP A 50 20.11 -4.49 5.15
CA ASP A 50 20.35 -3.86 3.86
C ASP A 50 19.51 -2.58 3.69
N GLN A 51 18.27 -2.59 4.19
CA GLN A 51 17.42 -1.40 4.22
C GLN A 51 18.00 -0.32 5.13
N TRP A 52 18.46 -0.68 6.33
CA TRP A 52 19.11 0.24 7.27
C TRP A 52 20.34 0.89 6.66
N ILE A 53 21.26 0.12 6.05
CA ILE A 53 22.46 0.65 5.41
C ILE A 53 22.14 1.64 4.28
N ARG A 54 21.05 1.42 3.55
CA ARG A 54 20.64 2.29 2.44
C ARG A 54 19.92 3.55 2.88
N GLU A 55 19.06 3.46 3.89
CA GLU A 55 18.10 4.51 4.24
C GLU A 55 18.40 5.18 5.58
N MET A 56 19.28 4.61 6.41
CA MET A 56 19.56 5.00 7.80
C MET A 56 18.28 5.21 8.61
N SER A 57 17.26 4.39 8.34
CA SER A 57 15.95 4.48 8.98
C SER A 57 15.37 3.11 9.30
N CYS A 58 14.89 2.97 10.54
CA CYS A 58 14.13 1.80 11.00
C CYS A 58 12.66 1.89 10.57
N THR A 59 12.21 3.03 10.05
CA THR A 59 10.80 3.28 9.76
C THR A 59 10.40 2.60 8.45
N GLN A 60 9.31 1.85 8.49
CA GLN A 60 8.74 1.28 7.29
C GLN A 60 8.07 2.40 6.49
N ARG A 61 8.47 2.57 5.23
CA ARG A 61 7.74 3.45 4.31
C ARG A 61 6.35 2.87 4.06
N SER A 62 5.33 3.69 4.29
CA SER A 62 3.98 3.39 3.80
C SER A 62 4.05 3.18 2.30
N GLY A 63 3.52 2.06 1.81
CA GLY A 63 3.45 1.81 0.38
C GLY A 63 2.71 2.95 -0.31
N SER A 64 3.19 3.38 -1.48
CA SER A 64 2.56 4.45 -2.28
C SER A 64 1.14 4.11 -2.78
N GLY A 65 0.69 2.88 -2.52
CA GLY A 65 -0.57 2.35 -3.01
C GLY A 65 -0.57 2.18 -4.53
N ARG A 66 -1.67 1.65 -5.06
CA ARG A 66 -1.88 1.66 -6.52
C ARG A 66 -2.15 3.10 -6.95
N ALA A 67 -1.52 3.54 -8.03
CA ALA A 67 -1.79 4.84 -8.64
C ALA A 67 -3.30 5.02 -8.84
N ARG A 68 -3.81 6.20 -8.48
CA ARG A 68 -5.23 6.52 -8.63
C ARG A 68 -5.56 6.55 -10.11
N GLN A 69 -6.65 5.88 -10.48
CA GLN A 69 -7.16 5.92 -11.86
C GLN A 69 -7.84 7.25 -12.19
N THR A 70 -8.19 8.04 -11.18
CA THR A 70 -8.82 9.35 -11.36
C THR A 70 -7.93 10.49 -10.91
N SER A 71 -7.89 11.54 -11.71
CA SER A 71 -7.18 12.77 -11.35
C SER A 71 -7.94 13.54 -10.26
N ARG A 72 -7.26 14.49 -9.59
CA ARG A 72 -7.92 15.39 -8.62
C ARG A 72 -9.03 16.21 -9.30
N ARG A 73 -8.86 16.56 -10.57
CA ARG A 73 -9.81 17.35 -11.35
C ARG A 73 -11.07 16.56 -11.67
N GLU A 74 -10.92 15.30 -12.06
CA GLU A 74 -12.04 14.37 -12.29
C GLU A 74 -12.81 14.12 -10.99
N ASN A 75 -12.13 13.87 -9.87
CA ASN A 75 -12.80 13.65 -8.59
C ASN A 75 -13.65 14.85 -8.16
N ARG A 76 -13.19 16.09 -8.40
CA ARG A 76 -14.00 17.30 -8.14
C ARG A 76 -15.26 17.32 -9.00
N HIS A 77 -15.17 16.93 -10.27
CA HIS A 77 -16.34 16.84 -11.16
C HIS A 77 -17.28 15.71 -10.76
N ILE A 78 -16.75 14.54 -10.38
CA ILE A 78 -17.55 13.41 -9.89
C ILE A 78 -18.34 13.83 -8.64
N VAL A 79 -17.68 14.45 -7.66
CA VAL A 79 -18.33 14.92 -6.42
C VAL A 79 -19.37 16.00 -6.71
N ARG A 80 -19.05 16.97 -7.58
CA ARG A 80 -20.01 18.01 -7.98
C ARG A 80 -21.24 17.41 -8.66
N ASN A 81 -21.05 16.53 -9.64
CA ASN A 81 -22.16 15.90 -10.35
C ASN A 81 -23.02 15.00 -9.45
N ALA A 82 -22.39 14.25 -8.54
CA ALA A 82 -23.10 13.43 -7.56
C ALA A 82 -23.93 14.27 -6.59
N ARG A 83 -23.45 15.46 -6.20
CA ARG A 83 -24.20 16.40 -5.35
C ARG A 83 -25.35 17.07 -6.09
N VAL A 84 -25.14 17.46 -7.35
CA VAL A 84 -26.18 18.11 -8.18
C VAL A 84 -27.29 17.13 -8.55
N GLN A 85 -26.97 15.85 -8.75
CA GLN A 85 -27.95 14.80 -9.05
C GLN A 85 -27.69 13.55 -8.21
N PRO A 86 -28.23 13.49 -6.97
CA PRO A 86 -28.01 12.36 -6.05
C PRO A 86 -28.51 11.01 -6.59
N SER A 87 -29.55 11.02 -7.43
CA SER A 87 -30.11 9.81 -8.06
C SER A 87 -29.35 9.35 -9.31
N ALA A 88 -28.42 10.16 -9.83
CA ALA A 88 -27.71 9.85 -11.07
C ALA A 88 -26.89 8.56 -10.93
N SER A 89 -26.95 7.72 -11.97
CA SER A 89 -26.15 6.50 -12.01
C SER A 89 -24.65 6.84 -12.17
N PRO A 90 -23.73 5.98 -11.68
CA PRO A 90 -22.30 6.17 -11.89
C PRO A 90 -21.91 6.31 -13.37
N ALA A 91 -22.60 5.62 -14.29
CA ALA A 91 -22.39 5.74 -15.73
C ALA A 91 -22.81 7.12 -16.25
N THR A 92 -23.92 7.66 -15.75
CA THR A 92 -24.38 9.02 -16.06
C THR A 92 -23.39 10.07 -15.56
N ILE A 93 -22.84 9.88 -14.36
CA ILE A 93 -21.81 10.77 -13.80
C ILE A 93 -20.52 10.69 -14.61
N GLN A 94 -20.10 9.48 -14.99
CA GLN A 94 -18.93 9.25 -15.85
C GLN A 94 -19.07 9.94 -17.21
N ALA A 95 -20.22 9.80 -17.87
CA ALA A 95 -20.50 10.46 -19.14
C ALA A 95 -20.41 11.99 -19.03
N LYS A 96 -20.98 12.57 -17.95
CA LYS A 96 -20.89 14.02 -17.69
C LYS A 96 -19.46 14.49 -17.42
N VAL A 97 -18.68 13.69 -16.69
CA VAL A 97 -17.28 14.00 -16.39
C VAL A 97 -16.43 13.93 -17.66
N ALA A 98 -16.65 12.91 -18.51
CA ALA A 98 -15.99 12.79 -19.81
C ALA A 98 -16.33 13.96 -20.75
N LEU A 99 -17.61 14.38 -20.81
CA LEU A 99 -18.03 15.56 -21.57
C LEU A 99 -17.39 16.87 -21.05
N SER A 100 -17.15 16.98 -19.74
CA SER A 100 -16.58 18.18 -19.12
C SER A 100 -15.06 18.27 -19.22
N LEU A 101 -14.38 17.13 -19.36
CA LEU A 101 -12.92 17.04 -19.24
C LEU A 101 -12.22 16.52 -20.50
N GLY A 102 -12.96 16.01 -21.49
CA GLY A 102 -12.39 15.48 -22.74
C GLY A 102 -11.72 14.11 -22.61
N ASP A 103 -11.49 13.63 -21.39
CA ASP A 103 -10.82 12.36 -21.12
C ASP A 103 -11.77 11.29 -20.53
N PRO A 104 -11.68 10.02 -20.98
CA PRO A 104 -12.51 8.94 -20.46
C PRO A 104 -12.07 8.53 -19.05
N VAL A 105 -12.91 8.81 -18.06
CA VAL A 105 -12.76 8.28 -16.69
C VAL A 105 -13.36 6.88 -16.60
N PHE A 106 -12.72 5.90 -15.96
CA PHE A 106 -13.30 4.56 -15.80
C PHE A 106 -14.41 4.51 -14.72
N SER A 107 -15.62 4.05 -15.06
CA SER A 107 -16.78 3.91 -14.14
C SER A 107 -16.47 3.15 -12.85
N ARG A 108 -15.59 2.14 -12.91
CA ARG A 108 -15.24 1.29 -11.76
C ARG A 108 -14.59 2.06 -10.60
N ALA A 109 -14.08 3.27 -10.84
CA ALA A 109 -13.52 4.14 -9.82
C ALA A 109 -14.57 4.95 -9.03
N ILE A 110 -15.82 4.99 -9.48
CA ILE A 110 -16.90 5.75 -8.84
C ILE A 110 -17.73 4.80 -7.97
N ARG A 111 -17.45 4.76 -6.66
CA ARG A 111 -18.32 4.13 -5.67
C ARG A 111 -19.18 5.19 -4.97
N ARG A 112 -20.47 4.90 -4.81
CA ARG A 112 -21.36 5.72 -3.97
C ARG A 112 -20.90 5.63 -2.51
N PRO A 113 -20.88 6.75 -1.76
CA PRO A 113 -20.89 6.65 -0.31
C PRO A 113 -22.24 6.06 0.11
N GLY A 114 -22.20 5.09 1.03
CA GLY A 114 -23.38 4.61 1.74
C GLY A 114 -23.83 5.60 2.80
#